data_AF-A0A1I7VPA1-F1
#
_entry.id   AF-A0A1I7VPA1-F1
#
_cell.length_a   1.000
_cell.length_b   1.000
_cell.length_c   1.000
_cell.angle_alpha   90.00
_cell.angle_beta   90.00
_cell.angle_gamma   90.00
#
_symmetry.space_group_name_H-M   'P 1'
#
loop_
_entity.id
_entity.type
_entity.pdbx_description
1 polymer ?
#
loop_
_entity_poly.entity_id
_entity_poly.type
_entity_poly.pdbx_seq_one_letter_code
_entity_poly.pdbx_strand_id
1 'polypeptide(L)'
;MSASIIVRAKSVKANLEGLLDEVRQMDLTPSNQKSTIEVLCQQYETRARIIKEKLMRIERYVGTIEKINDKWLEHIQLTPTSQKKKEEEKYEEMANDDRGTNTIITLSMYKNDTELALRCLTRNKESSLTECCPLVNLPQLLPTFSGDSKTWREFLD
;
A
#
# COMPACT_ATOMS: atom_id res chain seq x y z
N MET A 1 -28.33 -29.34 2.05
CA MET A 1 -27.40 -28.53 2.85
C MET A 1 -26.27 -27.97 1.99
N SER A 2 -25.51 -28.80 1.26
CA SER A 2 -24.45 -28.31 0.36
C SER A 2 -24.87 -27.25 -0.67
N ALA A 3 -26.07 -27.35 -1.25
CA ALA A 3 -26.58 -26.32 -2.17
C ALA A 3 -26.60 -24.89 -1.56
N SER A 4 -26.94 -24.75 -0.27
CA SER A 4 -26.96 -23.45 0.41
C SER A 4 -25.53 -22.93 0.67
N ILE A 5 -24.61 -23.82 1.02
CA ILE A 5 -23.18 -23.52 1.18
C ILE A 5 -22.60 -23.02 -0.16
N ILE A 6 -22.88 -23.74 -1.26
CA ILE A 6 -22.45 -23.38 -2.62
C ILE A 6 -22.97 -22.00 -3.04
N VAL A 7 -24.27 -21.73 -2.84
CA VAL A 7 -24.87 -20.43 -3.20
C VAL A 7 -24.19 -19.28 -2.44
N ARG A 8 -23.92 -19.46 -1.15
CA ARG A 8 -23.19 -18.46 -0.35
C ARG A 8 -21.75 -18.29 -0.82
N ALA A 9 -21.04 -19.39 -1.06
CA ALA A 9 -19.67 -19.37 -1.54
C ALA A 9 -19.55 -18.60 -2.85
N LYS A 10 -20.41 -18.89 -3.83
CA LYS A 10 -20.47 -18.20 -5.13
C LYS A 10 -20.75 -16.70 -4.98
N SER A 11 -21.70 -16.34 -4.12
CA SER A 11 -22.02 -14.92 -3.89
C SER A 11 -20.85 -14.16 -3.27
N VAL A 12 -20.19 -14.72 -2.27
CA VAL A 12 -19.04 -14.08 -1.62
C VAL A 12 -17.86 -13.99 -2.58
N LYS A 13 -17.61 -15.04 -3.38
CA LYS A 13 -16.56 -15.07 -4.39
C LYS A 13 -16.77 -14.00 -5.46
N ALA A 14 -17.97 -13.85 -6.01
CA ALA A 14 -18.28 -12.81 -6.98
C ALA A 14 -18.08 -11.38 -6.42
N ASN A 15 -18.43 -11.16 -5.15
CA ASN A 15 -18.18 -9.87 -4.49
C ASN A 15 -16.67 -9.60 -4.32
N LEU A 16 -15.90 -10.63 -3.98
CA LEU A 16 -14.44 -10.53 -3.88
C LEU A 16 -13.83 -10.23 -5.25
N GLU A 17 -14.22 -10.96 -6.30
CA GLU A 17 -13.76 -10.72 -7.68
C GLU A 17 -14.02 -9.28 -8.12
N GLY A 18 -15.24 -8.76 -7.90
CA GLY A 18 -15.56 -7.37 -8.19
C GLY A 18 -14.66 -6.37 -7.46
N LEU A 19 -14.35 -6.63 -6.18
CA LEU A 19 -13.43 -5.80 -5.40
C LEU A 19 -11.99 -5.87 -5.95
N LEU A 20 -11.53 -7.03 -6.40
CA LEU A 20 -10.20 -7.19 -7.00
C LEU A 20 -10.11 -6.46 -8.34
N ASP A 21 -11.17 -6.48 -9.14
CA ASP A 21 -11.23 -5.71 -10.39
C ASP A 21 -11.25 -4.20 -10.12
N GLU A 22 -11.98 -3.73 -9.09
CA GLU A 22 -11.90 -2.33 -8.65
C GLU A 22 -10.46 -1.93 -8.28
N VAL A 23 -9.74 -2.79 -7.55
CA VAL A 23 -8.34 -2.55 -7.17
C VAL A 23 -7.44 -2.47 -8.41
N ARG A 24 -7.65 -3.33 -9.41
CA ARG A 24 -6.88 -3.29 -10.67
C ARG A 24 -7.10 -2.00 -11.46
N GLN A 25 -8.28 -1.41 -11.37
CA GLN A 25 -8.60 -0.15 -12.04
C GLN A 25 -8.16 1.08 -11.24
N MET A 26 -7.61 0.92 -10.03
CA MET A 26 -7.06 2.04 -9.29
C MET A 26 -5.80 2.57 -9.96
N ASP A 27 -5.77 3.87 -10.21
CA ASP A 27 -4.54 4.55 -10.60
C ASP A 27 -3.62 4.67 -9.37
N LEU A 28 -2.73 3.69 -9.24
CA LEU A 28 -1.69 3.64 -8.22
C LEU A 28 -0.37 4.25 -8.71
N THR A 29 -0.34 4.82 -9.92
CA THR A 29 0.87 5.40 -10.50
C THR A 29 1.37 6.55 -9.63
N PRO A 30 2.67 6.59 -9.28
CA PRO A 30 3.26 7.73 -8.60
C PRO A 30 3.00 9.00 -9.42
N SER A 31 2.36 10.00 -8.81
CA SER A 31 2.11 11.27 -9.49
C SER A 31 3.44 11.97 -9.72
N ASN A 32 3.93 11.96 -10.97
CA ASN A 32 5.21 12.57 -11.34
C ASN A 32 5.04 14.08 -11.66
N GLN A 33 3.95 14.68 -11.19
CA GLN A 33 3.58 16.06 -11.52
C GLN A 33 4.33 17.02 -10.59
N LYS A 34 4.75 18.18 -11.13
CA LYS A 34 5.32 19.32 -10.38
C LYS A 34 4.27 19.92 -9.42
N SER A 35 3.86 19.16 -8.43
CA SER A 35 2.94 19.55 -7.37
C SER A 35 3.73 20.03 -6.16
N THR A 36 3.15 20.94 -5.37
CA THR A 36 3.76 21.35 -4.10
C THR A 36 3.80 20.18 -3.11
N ILE A 37 4.72 20.24 -2.14
CA ILE A 37 4.91 19.19 -1.12
C ILE A 37 3.60 18.93 -0.35
N GLU A 38 2.83 19.96 0.01
CA GLU A 38 1.53 19.77 0.68
C GLU A 38 0.54 18.96 -0.16
N VAL A 39 0.41 19.30 -1.45
CA VAL A 39 -0.51 18.60 -2.36
C VAL A 39 -0.09 17.14 -2.52
N LEU A 40 1.21 16.88 -2.61
CA LEU A 40 1.75 15.53 -2.71
C LEU A 40 1.48 14.71 -1.44
N CYS A 41 1.68 15.30 -0.25
CA CYS A 41 1.33 14.63 1.02
C CYS A 41 -0.16 14.27 1.08
N GLN A 42 -1.06 15.20 0.76
CA GLN A 42 -2.51 14.94 0.77
C GLN A 42 -2.91 13.84 -0.22
N GLN A 43 -2.26 13.78 -1.39
CA GLN A 43 -2.47 12.72 -2.36
C GLN A 43 -2.08 11.35 -1.79
N TYR A 44 -0.89 11.24 -1.21
CA TYR A 44 -0.42 9.98 -0.62
C TYR A 44 -1.24 9.56 0.60
N GLU A 45 -1.67 10.50 1.46
CA GLU A 45 -2.58 10.20 2.58
C GLU A 45 -3.93 9.66 2.10
N THR A 46 -4.50 10.28 1.06
CA THR A 46 -5.76 9.84 0.46
C THR A 46 -5.61 8.44 -0.15
N ARG A 47 -4.52 8.20 -0.88
CA ARG A 47 -4.18 6.88 -1.44
C ARG A 47 -4.02 5.83 -0.34
N ALA A 48 -3.27 6.13 0.72
CA ALA A 48 -3.08 5.23 1.86
C ALA A 48 -4.42 4.83 2.49
N ARG A 49 -5.33 5.80 2.68
CA ARG A 49 -6.67 5.55 3.23
C ARG A 49 -7.49 4.62 2.34
N ILE A 50 -7.46 4.84 1.02
CA ILE A 50 -8.17 4.01 0.04
C ILE A 50 -7.61 2.59 0.03
N ILE A 51 -6.29 2.44 -0.06
CA ILE A 51 -5.61 1.12 -0.05
C ILE A 51 -5.95 0.36 1.24
N LYS A 52 -5.91 1.02 2.40
CA LYS A 52 -6.26 0.42 3.69
C LYS A 52 -7.72 -0.05 3.72
N GLU A 53 -8.64 0.73 3.18
CA GLU A 53 -10.06 0.37 3.09
C GLU A 53 -10.28 -0.89 2.24
N LYS A 54 -9.64 -0.95 1.06
CA LYS A 54 -9.69 -2.11 0.16
C LYS A 54 -9.13 -3.36 0.84
N LEU A 55 -7.99 -3.26 1.51
CA LEU A 55 -7.41 -4.38 2.28
C LEU A 55 -8.39 -4.89 3.35
N MET A 56 -8.99 -4.01 4.15
CA MET A 56 -9.95 -4.42 5.19
C MET A 56 -11.18 -5.14 4.61
N ARG A 57 -11.68 -4.72 3.44
CA ARG A 57 -12.78 -5.41 2.77
C ARG A 57 -12.36 -6.79 2.25
N ILE A 58 -11.19 -6.90 1.63
CA ILE A 58 -10.65 -8.19 1.17
C ILE A 58 -10.50 -9.14 2.35
N GLU A 59 -9.88 -8.71 3.46
CA GLU A 59 -9.74 -9.51 4.69
C GLU A 59 -11.10 -10.02 5.20
N ARG A 60 -12.14 -9.17 5.18
CA ARG A 60 -13.50 -9.58 5.56
C ARG A 60 -14.05 -10.67 4.64
N TYR A 61 -13.87 -10.55 3.33
CA TYR A 61 -14.34 -11.57 2.38
C TYR A 61 -13.57 -12.87 2.53
N VAL A 62 -12.24 -12.82 2.66
CA VAL A 62 -11.40 -13.99 2.94
C VAL A 62 -11.87 -14.70 4.21
N GLY A 63 -12.03 -13.99 5.33
CA GLY A 63 -12.52 -14.58 6.57
C GLY A 63 -13.95 -15.12 6.48
N THR A 64 -14.77 -14.64 5.55
CA THR A 64 -16.10 -15.22 5.27
C THR A 64 -15.98 -16.50 4.46
N ILE A 65 -15.09 -16.55 3.47
CA ILE A 65 -14.80 -17.74 2.66
C ILE A 65 -14.22 -18.86 3.54
N GLU A 66 -13.29 -18.55 4.44
CA GLU A 66 -12.74 -19.51 5.42
C GLU A 66 -13.85 -20.20 6.22
N LYS A 67 -14.77 -19.41 6.80
CA LYS A 67 -15.92 -19.95 7.54
C LYS A 67 -16.87 -20.79 6.70
N ILE A 68 -17.00 -20.49 5.41
CA ILE A 68 -17.80 -21.28 4.47
C ILE A 68 -17.09 -22.59 4.17
N ASN A 69 -15.77 -22.55 3.98
CA ASN A 69 -14.94 -23.73 3.76
C ASN A 69 -14.99 -24.67 4.96
N ASP A 70 -14.84 -24.16 6.19
CA ASP A 70 -14.95 -24.96 7.41
C ASP A 70 -16.27 -25.72 7.48
N LYS A 71 -17.39 -25.02 7.23
CA LYS A 71 -18.73 -25.61 7.19
C LYS A 71 -18.90 -26.65 6.09
N TRP A 72 -18.27 -26.43 4.94
CA TRP A 72 -18.32 -27.39 3.85
C TRP A 72 -17.51 -28.65 4.19
N LEU A 73 -16.32 -28.49 4.78
CA LEU A 73 -15.50 -29.60 5.25
C LEU A 73 -16.23 -30.43 6.31
N GLU A 74 -16.87 -29.78 7.30
CA GLU A 74 -17.74 -30.46 8.27
C GLU A 74 -18.86 -31.25 7.58
N HIS A 75 -19.53 -30.64 6.59
CA HIS A 75 -20.59 -31.31 5.83
C HIS A 75 -20.06 -32.54 5.07
N ILE A 76 -18.90 -32.45 4.41
CA ILE A 76 -18.26 -33.57 3.70
C ILE A 76 -17.91 -34.70 4.69
N GLN A 77 -17.40 -34.37 5.87
CA GLN A 77 -17.06 -35.34 6.90
C GLN A 77 -18.30 -36.10 7.42
N LEU A 78 -19.43 -35.41 7.58
CA LEU A 78 -20.69 -35.99 8.03
C LEU A 78 -21.47 -36.71 6.92
N THR A 79 -21.07 -36.54 5.66
CA THR A 79 -21.75 -37.15 4.51
C THR A 79 -21.44 -38.65 4.42
N PRO A 80 -22.42 -39.53 4.14
CA PRO A 80 -22.18 -40.95 3.95
C PRO A 80 -21.15 -41.23 2.85
N THR A 81 -20.33 -42.28 3.01
CA THR A 81 -19.23 -42.62 2.08
C THR A 81 -19.68 -42.75 0.63
N SER A 82 -20.92 -43.20 0.38
CA SER A 82 -21.51 -43.32 -0.96
C SER A 82 -21.74 -41.98 -1.67
N GLN A 83 -21.85 -40.88 -0.92
CA GLN A 83 -22.06 -39.52 -1.44
C GLN A 83 -20.85 -38.62 -1.26
N LYS A 84 -19.91 -38.98 -0.37
CA LYS A 84 -18.75 -38.17 -0.01
C LYS A 84 -17.90 -37.75 -1.21
N LYS A 85 -17.57 -38.69 -2.11
CA LYS A 85 -16.79 -38.41 -3.33
C LYS A 85 -17.42 -37.32 -4.20
N LYS A 86 -18.75 -37.30 -4.31
CA LYS A 86 -19.49 -36.31 -5.09
C LYS A 86 -19.48 -34.93 -4.43
N GLU A 87 -19.45 -34.87 -3.10
CA GLU A 87 -19.35 -33.59 -2.38
C GLU A 87 -17.92 -33.05 -2.37
N GLU A 88 -16.91 -33.93 -2.34
CA GLU A 88 -15.49 -33.57 -2.51
C GLU A 88 -15.22 -32.99 -3.91
N GLU A 89 -15.75 -33.60 -4.97
CA GLU A 89 -15.60 -33.10 -6.35
C GLU A 89 -16.17 -31.68 -6.52
N LYS A 90 -17.36 -31.41 -5.94
CA LYS A 90 -17.95 -30.06 -5.94
C LYS A 90 -17.11 -29.04 -5.18
N TYR A 91 -16.46 -29.48 -4.10
CA TYR A 91 -15.58 -28.62 -3.30
C TYR A 91 -14.31 -28.28 -4.09
N GLU A 92 -13.70 -29.27 -4.74
CA GLU A 92 -12.51 -29.08 -5.58
C GLU A 92 -12.79 -28.17 -6.79
N GLU A 93 -13.93 -28.35 -7.47
CA GLU A 93 -14.38 -27.46 -8.55
C GLU A 93 -14.49 -26.00 -8.07
N MET A 94 -14.98 -25.78 -6.85
CA MET A 94 -15.12 -24.44 -6.29
C MET A 94 -13.79 -23.82 -5.82
N ALA A 95 -12.88 -24.65 -5.30
CA ALA A 95 -11.61 -24.23 -4.71
C ALA A 95 -10.53 -23.88 -5.76
N ASN A 96 -10.64 -24.42 -6.98
CA ASN A 96 -9.71 -24.17 -8.06
C ASN A 96 -9.91 -22.77 -8.67
N ASP A 97 -9.39 -21.74 -8.01
CA ASP A 97 -9.22 -20.39 -8.56
C ASP A 97 -8.09 -19.64 -7.87
N ASP A 98 -7.02 -19.33 -8.61
CA ASP A 98 -5.79 -18.73 -8.07
C ASP A 98 -5.76 -17.19 -8.08
N ARG A 99 -6.79 -16.55 -8.69
CA ARG A 99 -6.77 -15.11 -9.01
C ARG A 99 -6.56 -14.19 -7.80
N GLY A 100 -6.96 -14.64 -6.61
CA GLY A 100 -6.96 -13.83 -5.38
C GLY A 100 -5.57 -13.47 -4.86
N THR A 101 -4.61 -14.40 -4.93
CA THR A 101 -3.31 -14.28 -4.24
C THR A 101 -2.45 -13.15 -4.80
N ASN A 102 -2.36 -13.04 -6.13
CA ASN A 102 -1.52 -12.03 -6.79
C ASN A 102 -1.99 -10.60 -6.47
N THR A 103 -3.30 -10.36 -6.44
CA THR A 103 -3.85 -9.02 -6.21
C THR A 103 -3.62 -8.53 -4.78
N ILE A 104 -3.70 -9.41 -3.78
CA ILE A 104 -3.41 -9.07 -2.38
C ILE A 104 -1.94 -8.69 -2.19
N ILE A 105 -1.02 -9.45 -2.81
CA ILE A 105 0.41 -9.16 -2.78
C ILE A 105 0.67 -7.76 -3.38
N THR A 106 0.13 -7.47 -4.56
CA THR A 106 0.27 -6.17 -5.22
C THR A 106 -0.25 -5.02 -4.34
N LEU A 107 -1.43 -5.16 -3.74
CA LEU A 107 -2.01 -4.11 -2.90
C LEU A 107 -1.20 -3.87 -1.62
N SER A 108 -0.62 -4.93 -1.05
CA SER A 108 0.30 -4.86 0.09
C SER A 108 1.60 -4.12 -0.25
N MET A 109 2.16 -4.36 -1.45
CA MET A 109 3.33 -3.62 -1.93
C MET A 109 3.02 -2.13 -2.07
N TYR A 110 1.92 -1.77 -2.72
CA TYR A 110 1.52 -0.36 -2.89
C TYR A 110 1.26 0.36 -1.55
N LYS A 111 0.73 -0.33 -0.55
CA LYS A 111 0.59 0.22 0.80
C LYS A 111 1.96 0.62 1.37
N ASN A 112 2.93 -0.28 1.29
CA ASN A 112 4.27 -0.06 1.83
C ASN A 112 4.99 1.07 1.08
N ASP A 113 4.89 1.11 -0.25
CA ASP A 113 5.47 2.17 -1.07
C ASP A 113 4.87 3.55 -0.76
N THR A 114 3.54 3.58 -0.54
CA THR A 114 2.82 4.81 -0.15
C THR A 114 3.26 5.29 1.23
N GLU A 115 3.41 4.38 2.20
CA GLU A 115 3.88 4.72 3.54
C GLU A 115 5.34 5.23 3.51
N LEU A 116 6.19 4.60 2.70
CA LEU A 116 7.57 5.00 2.52
C LEU A 116 7.67 6.39 1.89
N ALA A 117 6.89 6.66 0.84
CA ALA A 117 6.84 7.98 0.21
C ALA A 117 6.40 9.08 1.19
N LEU A 118 5.39 8.82 2.01
CA LEU A 118 4.96 9.74 3.07
C LEU A 118 6.09 10.03 4.06
N ARG A 119 6.79 9.00 4.54
CA ARG A 119 7.93 9.18 5.46
C ARG A 119 9.05 10.02 4.85
N CYS A 120 9.38 9.82 3.57
CA CYS A 120 10.37 10.63 2.86
C CYS A 120 9.94 12.10 2.74
N LEU A 121 8.67 12.36 2.43
CA LEU A 121 8.16 13.73 2.32
C LEU A 121 8.15 14.46 3.66
N THR A 122 7.74 13.80 4.74
CA THR A 122 7.75 14.37 6.09
C THR A 122 9.17 14.66 6.57
N ARG A 123 10.13 13.74 6.32
CA ARG A 123 11.55 13.96 6.64
C ARG A 123 12.13 15.17 5.89
N ASN A 124 11.79 15.34 4.61
CA ASN A 124 12.24 16.49 3.82
C ASN A 124 11.62 17.82 4.31
N LYS A 125 10.41 17.76 4.88
CA LYS A 125 9.76 18.91 5.53
C LYS A 125 10.46 19.28 6.84
N GLU A 126 10.84 18.30 7.64
CA GLU A 126 11.58 18.48 8.91
C GLU A 126 13.02 18.96 8.69
N SER A 127 13.73 18.43 7.69
CA SER A 127 15.06 18.95 7.32
C SER A 127 15.00 20.37 6.76
N SER A 128 13.90 20.76 6.09
CA SER A 128 13.67 22.15 5.68
C SER A 128 13.24 23.09 6.84
N LEU A 129 12.76 22.53 7.96
CA LEU A 129 12.41 23.29 9.18
C LEU A 129 13.55 23.35 10.21
N THR A 130 14.61 22.56 10.03
CA THR A 130 15.81 22.59 10.91
C THR A 130 17.01 23.28 10.27
N GLU A 131 16.82 23.92 9.12
CA GLU A 131 17.75 24.93 8.58
C GLU A 131 17.13 26.35 8.69
N CYS A 132 16.52 26.65 9.84
CA CYS A 132 16.33 28.02 10.27
C CYS A 132 17.37 28.31 11.36
N CYS A 133 18.53 28.79 10.91
CA CYS A 133 19.67 29.27 11.69
C CYS A 133 20.48 28.20 12.44
N PRO A 134 21.67 27.80 11.96
CA PRO A 134 22.78 27.74 12.90
C PRO A 134 23.01 29.20 13.34
N LEU A 135 22.68 29.51 14.59
CA LEU A 135 23.25 30.64 15.30
C LEU A 135 24.76 30.39 15.37
N VAL A 136 25.46 30.72 14.29
CA VAL A 136 26.91 30.84 14.29
C VAL A 136 27.15 32.13 15.06
N ASN A 137 27.41 32.01 16.37
CA ASN A 137 28.15 33.04 17.08
C ASN A 137 29.50 33.14 16.39
N LEU A 138 29.57 33.99 15.39
CA LEU A 138 30.79 34.32 14.68
C LEU A 138 31.55 35.29 15.59
N PRO A 139 32.70 34.92 16.17
CA PRO A 139 33.61 35.93 16.69
C PRO A 139 34.03 36.77 15.48
N GLN A 140 33.75 38.06 15.54
CA GLN A 140 34.22 39.02 14.55
C GLN A 140 35.73 38.84 14.37
N LEU A 141 36.18 38.70 13.12
CA LEU A 141 37.45 39.22 12.59
C LEU A 141 37.66 38.67 11.17
N LEU A 142 37.21 39.43 10.17
CA LEU A 142 37.90 39.45 8.88
C LEU A 142 38.36 40.89 8.64
N PRO A 143 39.62 41.11 8.23
CA PRO A 143 40.13 42.45 8.01
C PRO A 143 39.34 43.09 6.87
N THR A 144 38.96 44.35 7.06
CA THR A 144 38.35 45.17 6.03
C THR A 144 39.27 45.17 4.81
N PHE A 145 38.89 44.44 3.76
CA PHE A 145 39.58 44.45 2.49
C PHE A 145 39.31 45.80 1.83
N SER A 146 40.12 46.80 2.21
CA SER A 146 40.17 48.10 1.54
C SER A 146 40.65 47.86 0.12
N GLY A 147 39.79 48.10 -0.86
CA GLY A 147 40.06 47.94 -2.29
C GLY A 147 41.10 48.93 -2.81
N ASP A 148 42.34 48.83 -2.33
CA ASP A 148 43.49 49.46 -2.96
C ASP A 148 44.11 48.44 -3.94
N SER A 149 44.28 48.87 -5.18
CA SER A 149 44.70 48.01 -6.30
C SER A 149 46.20 47.68 -6.28
N LYS A 150 46.98 48.29 -5.37
CA LYS A 150 48.43 48.11 -5.30
C LYS A 150 48.91 46.91 -4.48
N THR A 151 48.10 46.36 -3.59
CA THR A 151 48.46 45.22 -2.70
C THR A 151 48.31 43.84 -3.36
N TRP A 152 47.79 43.76 -4.58
CA TRP A 152 47.53 42.49 -5.27
C TRP A 152 48.77 41.82 -5.90
N ARG A 153 49.92 42.51 -5.94
CA ARG A 153 51.12 42.02 -6.63
C ARG A 153 52.05 41.15 -5.78
N GLU A 154 51.78 40.98 -4.48
CA GLU A 154 52.65 40.22 -3.57
C GLU A 154 52.21 38.75 -3.38
N PHE A 155 51.14 38.30 -4.03
CA PHE A 155 50.63 36.92 -3.89
C PHE A 155 51.00 35.98 -5.06
N LEU A 156 51.84 36.41 -6.00
CA LEU A 156 52.17 35.63 -7.20
C LEU A 156 53.67 35.52 -7.53
N ASP A 157 54.55 35.53 -6.52
CA ASP A 157 55.89 34.94 -6.64
C ASP A 157 56.15 33.95 -5.48
#